data_AF-A0A3D0RGX5-F1
#
_entry.id   AF-A0A3D0RGX5-F1
#
_cell.length_a   1.000
_cell.length_b   1.000
_cell.length_c   1.000
_cell.angle_alpha   90.00
_cell.angle_beta   90.00
_cell.angle_gamma   90.00
#
_symmetry.space_group_name_H-M   'P 1'
#
loop_
_entity.id
_entity.type
_entity.pdbx_description
1 polymer ?
#
loop_
_entity_poly.entity_id
_entity_poly.type
_entity_poly.pdbx_seq_one_letter_code
_entity_poly.pdbx_strand_id
1 'polypeptide(L)'
;MMRKCALTVTVVSVLLALASCEDDSRTKMLSDYHSDFDINYGLFHVYQYDEVNINGIDLASKFDFFNTFRLTLHYTDNEISAVTFDNGDVPFSPYSYEIPSGKVNAYLNTNVLPNELRLTDSEKVIAYYVNGEFSIPFKLDCPSLDYKYTFKSIQQ
;
A
#
# COMPACT_ATOMS: atom_id res chain seq x y z
N MET A 1 -19.93 72.43 -13.55
CA MET A 1 -20.40 72.62 -12.17
C MET A 1 -20.25 71.28 -11.45
N MET A 2 -19.41 71.25 -10.42
CA MET A 2 -19.04 70.05 -9.65
C MET A 2 -20.24 69.43 -8.95
N ARG A 3 -20.28 68.09 -8.88
CA ARG A 3 -20.66 67.36 -7.66
C ARG A 3 -19.99 65.99 -7.67
N LYS A 4 -18.96 65.88 -6.85
CA LYS A 4 -18.25 64.64 -6.52
C LYS A 4 -19.10 63.89 -5.49
N CYS A 5 -19.64 62.74 -5.85
CA CYS A 5 -20.15 61.78 -4.87
C CYS A 5 -19.07 60.72 -4.66
N ALA A 6 -18.28 60.93 -3.61
CA ALA A 6 -17.31 59.97 -3.12
C ALA A 6 -18.08 58.76 -2.58
N LEU A 7 -17.89 57.61 -3.21
CA LEU A 7 -18.36 56.33 -2.71
C LEU A 7 -17.10 55.51 -2.38
N THR A 8 -16.65 55.66 -1.14
CA THR A 8 -15.59 54.86 -0.54
C THR A 8 -16.11 53.44 -0.38
N VAL A 9 -15.80 52.57 -1.34
CA VAL A 9 -15.99 51.13 -1.21
C VAL A 9 -14.71 50.57 -0.60
N THR A 10 -14.74 50.35 0.71
CA THR A 10 -13.70 49.60 1.43
C THR A 10 -13.87 48.12 1.08
N VAL A 11 -13.17 47.64 0.05
CA VAL A 11 -13.10 46.20 -0.24
C VAL A 11 -12.09 45.59 0.72
N VAL A 12 -12.61 44.80 1.66
CA VAL A 12 -11.85 43.94 2.57
C VAL A 12 -11.04 42.95 1.74
N SER A 13 -9.71 43.03 1.83
CA SER A 13 -8.79 42.06 1.25
C SER A 13 -9.01 40.70 1.90
N VAL A 14 -9.69 39.80 1.20
CA VAL A 14 -9.72 38.37 1.55
C VAL A 14 -8.37 37.80 1.13
N LEU A 15 -7.48 37.61 2.11
CA LEU A 15 -6.30 36.76 1.97
C LEU A 15 -6.80 35.33 1.73
N LEU A 16 -6.91 34.94 0.47
CA LEU A 16 -6.93 33.54 0.09
C LEU A 16 -5.54 32.98 0.43
N ALA A 17 -5.41 32.43 1.62
CA ALA A 17 -4.35 31.49 1.91
C ALA A 17 -4.48 30.36 0.88
N LEU A 18 -3.53 30.31 -0.05
CA LEU A 18 -3.27 29.11 -0.83
C LEU A 18 -2.88 28.04 0.20
N ALA A 19 -3.86 27.30 0.70
CA ALA A 19 -3.61 25.97 1.20
C ALA A 19 -3.14 25.18 -0.02
N SER A 20 -1.84 25.24 -0.28
CA SER A 20 -1.16 24.28 -1.12
C SER A 20 -1.50 22.92 -0.51
N CYS A 21 -2.42 22.20 -1.15
CA CYS A 21 -2.51 20.77 -0.98
C CYS A 21 -1.18 20.23 -1.48
N GLU A 22 -0.20 20.13 -0.59
CA GLU A 22 0.92 19.23 -0.78
C GLU A 22 0.31 17.84 -0.87
N ASP A 23 0.25 17.35 -2.11
CA ASP A 23 -0.04 15.96 -2.42
C ASP A 23 1.12 15.18 -1.81
N ASP A 24 0.89 14.68 -0.59
CA ASP A 24 1.85 13.93 0.20
C ASP A 24 1.99 12.55 -0.46
N SER A 25 2.66 12.54 -1.61
CA SER A 25 3.05 11.35 -2.35
C SER A 25 4.11 10.65 -1.51
N ARG A 26 3.64 9.83 -0.56
CA ARG A 26 4.45 8.93 0.28
C ARG A 26 5.31 7.93 -0.52
N THR A 27 5.29 8.02 -1.85
CA THR A 27 6.07 7.23 -2.80
C THR A 27 7.36 7.92 -3.27
N LYS A 28 7.59 9.19 -2.96
CA LYS A 28 8.88 9.87 -3.22
C LYS A 28 9.46 10.47 -1.94
N MET A 29 10.39 9.76 -1.32
CA MET A 29 11.29 10.38 -0.34
C MET A 29 12.28 11.31 -1.08
N LEU A 30 12.58 12.45 -0.45
CA LEU A 30 13.39 13.56 -0.96
C LEU A 30 14.69 13.10 -1.65
N SER A 31 14.92 13.66 -2.84
CA SER A 31 15.75 13.13 -3.92
C SER A 31 17.28 13.30 -3.81
N ASP A 32 17.87 13.46 -2.63
CA ASP A 32 19.32 13.73 -2.50
C ASP A 32 20.11 12.74 -1.64
N TYR A 33 19.46 11.69 -1.10
CA TYR A 33 20.14 10.66 -0.31
C TYR A 33 19.75 9.27 -0.79
N HIS A 34 20.60 8.66 -1.62
CA HIS A 34 20.45 7.25 -2.00
C HIS A 34 20.82 6.38 -0.81
N SER A 35 19.82 5.69 -0.27
CA SER A 35 20.02 4.77 0.85
C SER A 35 19.41 3.41 0.54
N ASP A 36 20.13 2.39 0.96
CA ASP A 36 19.64 1.03 1.01
C ASP A 36 19.01 0.79 2.39
N PHE A 37 17.79 0.28 2.40
CA PHE A 37 17.07 -0.05 3.63
C PHE A 37 16.03 -1.12 3.38
N ASP A 38 15.58 -1.75 4.47
CA ASP A 38 14.54 -2.78 4.43
C ASP A 38 13.29 -2.28 5.14
N ILE A 39 12.12 -2.56 4.57
CA ILE A 39 10.84 -2.41 5.26
C ILE A 39 10.25 -3.79 5.47
N ASN A 40 10.02 -4.15 6.73
CA ASN A 40 9.35 -5.40 7.09
C ASN A 40 7.85 -5.17 7.20
N TYR A 41 7.07 -6.06 6.60
CA TYR A 41 5.62 -6.07 6.67
C TYR A 41 5.11 -7.33 7.35
N GLY A 42 4.05 -7.17 8.13
CA GLY A 42 3.20 -8.24 8.64
C GLY A 42 1.77 -8.10 8.14
N LEU A 43 0.93 -9.10 8.42
CA LEU A 43 -0.50 -9.01 8.16
C LEU A 43 -1.14 -8.03 9.15
N PHE A 44 -1.81 -7.01 8.62
CA PHE A 44 -2.61 -6.06 9.41
C PHE A 44 -4.05 -6.54 9.53
N HIS A 45 -4.68 -6.77 8.38
CA HIS A 45 -6.04 -7.27 8.26
C HIS A 45 -6.06 -8.50 7.38
N VAL A 46 -6.91 -9.44 7.75
CA VAL A 46 -7.21 -10.63 6.97
C VAL A 46 -8.72 -10.70 6.83
N TYR A 47 -9.24 -10.07 5.78
CA TYR A 47 -10.69 -10.04 5.57
C TYR A 47 -11.16 -11.30 4.87
N GLN A 48 -12.26 -11.85 5.36
CA GLN A 48 -13.11 -12.81 4.64
C GLN A 48 -14.42 -12.11 4.25
N TYR A 49 -14.80 -12.23 2.99
CA TYR A 49 -16.04 -11.72 2.43
C TYR A 49 -16.91 -12.88 1.97
N ASP A 50 -18.23 -12.66 1.96
CA ASP A 50 -19.21 -13.56 1.38
C ASP A 50 -20.27 -12.73 0.64
N GLU A 51 -21.20 -13.39 -0.06
CA GLU A 51 -22.22 -12.74 -0.89
C GLU A 51 -23.14 -11.78 -0.11
N VAL A 52 -23.30 -11.97 1.20
CA VAL A 52 -24.20 -11.16 2.04
C VAL A 52 -23.45 -10.16 2.92
N ASN A 53 -22.16 -10.35 3.15
CA ASN A 53 -21.30 -9.49 3.95
C ASN A 53 -20.18 -8.84 3.11
N ILE A 54 -20.55 -7.77 2.41
CA ILE A 54 -19.62 -6.96 1.61
C ILE A 54 -18.58 -6.20 2.44
N ASN A 55 -18.83 -5.98 3.74
CA ASN A 55 -17.89 -5.31 4.63
C ASN A 55 -16.76 -6.24 5.10
N GLY A 56 -16.99 -7.55 4.96
CA GLY A 56 -16.08 -8.60 5.39
C GLY A 56 -16.01 -8.76 6.91
N ILE A 57 -15.32 -9.82 7.33
CA ILE A 57 -14.96 -10.10 8.72
C ILE A 57 -13.45 -10.12 8.80
N ASP A 58 -12.86 -9.31 9.68
CA ASP A 58 -11.42 -9.35 9.92
C ASP A 58 -11.06 -10.53 10.85
N LEU A 59 -10.23 -11.42 10.33
CA LEU A 59 -9.76 -12.64 10.98
C LEU A 59 -8.38 -12.47 11.62
N ALA A 60 -7.67 -11.35 11.39
CA ALA A 60 -6.28 -11.19 11.82
C ALA A 60 -6.08 -11.41 13.33
N SER A 61 -7.02 -10.93 14.15
CA SER A 61 -7.00 -11.10 15.61
C SER A 61 -7.59 -12.42 16.12
N LYS A 62 -8.12 -13.26 15.22
CA LYS A 62 -8.77 -14.53 15.59
C LYS A 62 -7.78 -15.70 15.60
N PHE A 63 -6.64 -15.56 14.93
CA PHE A 63 -5.69 -16.64 14.75
C PHE A 63 -4.25 -16.13 14.88
N ASP A 64 -3.53 -16.64 15.88
CA ASP A 64 -2.18 -16.18 16.19
C ASP A 64 -1.15 -16.49 15.11
N PHE A 65 -1.40 -17.51 14.28
CA PHE A 65 -0.49 -17.88 13.20
C PHE A 65 -0.29 -16.74 12.17
N PHE A 66 -1.24 -15.80 12.03
CA PHE A 66 -1.06 -14.65 11.15
C PHE A 66 0.08 -13.72 11.61
N ASN A 67 0.45 -13.75 12.89
CA ASN A 67 1.56 -12.97 13.42
C ASN A 67 2.93 -13.48 12.98
N THR A 68 2.99 -14.65 12.33
CA THR A 68 4.25 -15.27 11.86
C THR A 68 4.61 -14.87 10.43
N PHE A 69 3.63 -14.43 9.63
CA PHE A 69 3.84 -13.99 8.25
C PHE A 69 4.78 -12.79 8.14
N ARG A 70 5.74 -12.82 7.22
CA ARG A 70 6.63 -11.69 6.92
C ARG A 70 6.77 -11.48 5.41
N LEU A 71 6.66 -10.22 5.00
CA LEU A 71 7.09 -9.74 3.68
C LEU A 71 8.08 -8.61 3.88
N THR A 72 9.33 -8.79 3.47
CA THR A 72 10.34 -7.74 3.54
C THR A 72 10.53 -7.14 2.15
N LEU A 73 10.41 -5.83 2.03
CA LEU A 73 10.79 -5.09 0.83
C LEU A 73 12.21 -4.56 1.02
N HIS A 74 13.09 -4.91 0.09
CA HIS A 74 14.45 -4.41 0.05
C HIS A 74 14.50 -3.22 -0.89
N TYR A 75 15.03 -2.10 -0.41
CA TYR A 75 15.27 -0.90 -1.19
C TYR A 75 16.74 -0.80 -1.54
N THR A 76 17.01 -0.44 -2.80
CA THR A 76 18.33 -0.04 -3.28
C THR A 76 18.16 1.29 -3.98
N ASP A 77 18.98 2.27 -3.64
CA ASP A 77 18.87 3.63 -4.18
C ASP A 77 17.46 4.25 -4.01
N ASN A 78 16.77 3.93 -2.91
CA ASN A 78 15.39 4.32 -2.59
C ASN A 78 14.29 3.72 -3.50
N GLU A 79 14.61 2.73 -4.32
CA GLU A 79 13.64 1.98 -5.13
C GLU A 79 13.53 0.54 -4.63
N ILE A 80 12.34 -0.06 -4.72
CA ILE A 80 12.16 -1.48 -4.40
C ILE A 80 12.96 -2.29 -5.42
N SER A 81 13.93 -3.06 -4.94
CA SER A 81 14.82 -3.88 -5.75
C SER A 81 14.58 -5.38 -5.57
N ALA A 82 14.04 -5.78 -4.41
CA ALA A 82 13.77 -7.18 -4.10
C ALA A 82 12.72 -7.35 -2.99
N VAL A 83 12.25 -8.57 -2.84
CA VAL A 83 11.47 -9.02 -1.69
C VAL A 83 12.07 -10.26 -1.03
N THR A 84 11.81 -10.43 0.25
CA THR A 84 11.89 -11.73 0.93
C THR A 84 10.50 -12.06 1.47
N PHE A 85 10.05 -13.29 1.24
CA PHE A 85 8.73 -13.76 1.67
C PHE A 85 8.87 -14.95 2.62
N ASP A 86 8.16 -14.88 3.75
CA ASP A 86 8.04 -15.95 4.72
C ASP A 86 6.57 -16.11 5.12
N ASN A 87 5.98 -17.26 4.77
CA ASN A 87 4.59 -17.55 5.09
C ASN A 87 4.38 -17.89 6.58
N GLY A 88 5.46 -18.19 7.32
CA GLY A 88 5.41 -18.65 8.68
C GLY A 88 4.50 -19.88 8.85
N ASP A 89 3.69 -19.86 9.90
CA ASP A 89 2.72 -20.91 10.25
C ASP A 89 1.35 -20.73 9.56
N VAL A 90 1.21 -19.76 8.64
CA VAL A 90 -0.06 -19.52 7.96
C VAL A 90 -0.39 -20.73 7.07
N PRO A 91 -1.57 -21.37 7.25
CA PRO A 91 -1.87 -22.65 6.60
C PRO A 91 -2.31 -22.53 5.14
N PHE A 92 -2.32 -21.31 4.58
CA PHE A 92 -2.68 -21.04 3.19
C PHE A 92 -1.83 -19.91 2.62
N SER A 93 -1.76 -19.86 1.30
CA SER A 93 -1.05 -18.84 0.54
C SER A 93 -2.03 -18.07 -0.33
N PRO A 94 -1.89 -16.74 -0.47
CA PRO A 94 -2.68 -15.97 -1.43
C PRO A 94 -2.23 -16.21 -2.88
N TYR A 95 -1.11 -16.92 -3.09
CA TYR A 95 -0.51 -17.13 -4.40
C TYR A 95 -0.79 -18.53 -4.93
N SER A 96 -1.16 -18.61 -6.21
CA SER A 96 -1.27 -19.87 -6.96
C SER A 96 0.09 -20.43 -7.42
N TYR A 97 1.18 -19.87 -6.91
CA TYR A 97 2.54 -20.20 -7.26
C TYR A 97 3.45 -20.07 -6.04
N GLU A 98 4.60 -20.74 -6.10
CA GLU A 98 5.63 -20.61 -5.06
C GLU A 98 6.48 -19.36 -5.31
N ILE A 99 6.60 -18.51 -4.29
CA ILE A 99 7.59 -17.45 -4.26
C ILE A 99 8.93 -18.11 -3.87
N PRO A 100 10.01 -17.94 -4.66
CA PRO A 100 11.29 -18.54 -4.31
C PRO A 100 11.76 -18.09 -2.92
N SER A 101 12.38 -19.00 -2.18
CA SER A 101 12.92 -18.70 -0.85
C SER A 101 14.09 -17.71 -0.93
N GLY A 102 14.19 -16.83 0.07
CA GLY A 102 15.27 -15.85 0.18
C GLY A 102 14.96 -14.55 -0.56
N LYS A 103 16.01 -13.78 -0.86
CA LYS A 103 15.91 -12.47 -1.52
C LYS A 103 15.69 -12.68 -3.02
N VAL A 104 14.55 -12.22 -3.54
CA VAL A 104 14.15 -12.35 -4.94
C VAL A 104 13.90 -10.97 -5.54
N ASN A 105 14.44 -10.73 -6.73
CA ASN A 105 14.29 -9.43 -7.41
C ASN A 105 12.82 -9.10 -7.66
N ALA A 106 12.47 -7.86 -7.36
CA ALA A 106 11.11 -7.35 -7.47
C ALA A 106 11.12 -5.85 -7.72
N TYR A 107 10.03 -5.35 -8.28
CA TYR A 107 9.87 -3.93 -8.55
C TYR A 107 8.41 -3.51 -8.39
N LEU A 108 8.17 -2.21 -8.18
CA LEU A 108 6.82 -1.65 -8.17
C LEU A 108 6.48 -1.13 -9.57
N ASN A 109 5.58 -1.81 -10.25
CA ASN A 109 5.02 -1.37 -11.53
C ASN A 109 3.98 -0.26 -11.29
N THR A 110 4.36 0.97 -11.60
CA THR A 110 3.52 2.17 -11.49
C THR A 110 2.82 2.54 -12.81
N ASN A 111 2.96 1.73 -13.85
CA ASN A 111 2.32 1.93 -15.15
C ASN A 111 0.90 1.36 -15.22
N VAL A 112 0.44 0.70 -14.16
CA VAL A 112 -0.88 0.07 -14.04
C VAL A 112 -1.58 0.56 -12.78
N LEU A 113 -2.91 0.59 -12.80
CA LEU A 113 -3.73 0.98 -11.66
C LEU A 113 -4.67 -0.18 -11.29
N PRO A 114 -4.64 -0.67 -10.03
CA PRO A 114 -3.71 -0.30 -8.96
C PRO A 114 -2.24 -0.66 -9.28
N ASN A 115 -1.28 0.04 -8.67
CA ASN A 115 0.14 -0.25 -8.85
C ASN A 115 0.44 -1.68 -8.37
N GLU A 116 1.39 -2.37 -9.00
CA GLU A 116 1.66 -3.78 -8.73
C GLU A 116 3.10 -4.01 -8.27
N LEU A 117 3.29 -4.60 -7.09
CA LEU A 117 4.56 -5.19 -6.70
C LEU A 117 4.73 -6.52 -7.43
N ARG A 118 5.76 -6.64 -8.27
CA ARG A 118 5.99 -7.78 -9.14
C ARG A 118 7.35 -8.40 -8.93
N LEU A 119 7.45 -9.72 -9.09
CA LEU A 119 8.73 -10.40 -9.26
C LEU A 119 9.32 -10.07 -10.64
N THR A 120 10.59 -9.65 -10.69
CA THR A 120 11.23 -9.21 -11.93
C THR A 120 11.31 -10.33 -12.99
N ASP A 121 11.71 -11.53 -12.59
CA ASP A 121 11.97 -12.61 -13.56
C ASP A 121 10.69 -13.25 -14.11
N SER A 122 9.61 -13.28 -13.32
CA SER A 122 8.38 -14.00 -13.65
C SER A 122 7.19 -13.11 -13.93
N GLU A 123 7.31 -11.80 -13.67
CA GLU A 123 6.23 -10.82 -13.84
C GLU A 123 4.97 -11.13 -13.01
N LYS A 124 5.10 -11.99 -11.98
CA LYS A 124 3.99 -12.37 -11.11
C LYS A 124 3.76 -11.32 -10.03
N VAL A 125 2.49 -11.02 -9.77
CA VAL A 125 2.06 -10.01 -8.78
C VAL A 125 2.10 -10.59 -7.38
N ILE A 126 2.81 -9.90 -6.49
CA ILE A 126 2.93 -10.20 -5.06
C ILE A 126 1.88 -9.41 -4.26
N ALA A 127 1.71 -8.14 -4.59
CA ALA A 127 0.71 -7.30 -3.93
C ALA A 127 0.35 -6.11 -4.82
N TYR A 128 -0.85 -5.58 -4.61
CA TYR A 128 -1.29 -4.32 -5.15
C TYR A 128 -1.04 -3.21 -4.14
N TYR A 129 -0.54 -2.07 -4.60
CA TYR A 129 -0.34 -0.88 -3.78
C TYR A 129 -1.45 0.13 -4.03
N VAL A 130 -2.28 0.37 -3.01
CA VAL A 130 -3.45 1.24 -3.07
C VAL A 130 -3.53 2.07 -1.80
N ASN A 131 -3.70 3.39 -1.94
CA ASN A 131 -3.89 4.30 -0.81
C ASN A 131 -2.83 4.20 0.30
N GLY A 132 -1.57 3.95 -0.08
CA GLY A 132 -0.47 3.84 0.88
C GLY A 132 -0.24 2.44 1.48
N GLU A 133 -1.07 1.46 1.11
CA GLU A 133 -1.03 0.11 1.67
C GLU A 133 -0.83 -0.93 0.57
N PHE A 134 -0.07 -1.98 0.89
CA PHE A 134 -0.03 -3.18 0.06
C PHE A 134 -1.20 -4.10 0.46
N SER A 135 -1.82 -4.75 -0.53
CA SER A 135 -2.85 -5.77 -0.31
C SER A 135 -2.86 -6.81 -1.42
N ILE A 136 -3.37 -8.00 -1.13
CA ILE A 136 -3.53 -9.08 -2.12
C ILE A 136 -4.88 -9.77 -1.89
N PRO A 137 -5.81 -9.71 -2.86
CA PRO A 137 -7.02 -10.54 -2.84
C PRO A 137 -6.69 -11.96 -3.29
N PHE A 138 -7.38 -12.95 -2.75
CA PHE A 138 -7.21 -14.35 -3.11
C PHE A 138 -8.47 -15.17 -2.81
N LYS A 139 -8.54 -16.37 -3.40
CA LYS A 139 -9.57 -17.36 -3.11
C LYS A 139 -8.94 -18.64 -2.58
N LEU A 140 -9.62 -19.23 -1.61
CA LEU A 140 -9.38 -20.60 -1.16
C LEU A 140 -10.33 -21.55 -1.91
N ASP A 141 -10.38 -22.82 -1.49
CA ASP A 141 -11.19 -23.86 -2.14
C ASP A 141 -12.71 -23.62 -2.08
N CYS A 142 -13.18 -22.63 -1.31
CA CYS A 142 -14.59 -22.27 -1.19
C CYS A 142 -14.96 -21.14 -2.18
N PRO A 143 -15.73 -21.41 -3.24
CA PRO A 143 -16.01 -20.41 -4.28
C PRO A 143 -16.81 -19.20 -3.79
N SER A 144 -17.68 -19.40 -2.78
CA SER A 144 -18.55 -18.37 -2.21
C SER A 144 -17.83 -17.42 -1.24
N LEU A 145 -16.55 -17.67 -0.95
CA LEU A 145 -15.75 -16.84 -0.08
C LEU A 145 -14.65 -16.14 -0.88
N ASP A 146 -14.41 -14.89 -0.51
CA ASP A 146 -13.31 -14.07 -1.01
C ASP A 146 -12.46 -13.62 0.16
N TYR A 147 -11.15 -13.55 -0.04
CA TYR A 147 -10.23 -13.17 1.02
C TYR A 147 -9.33 -12.02 0.55
N LYS A 148 -8.88 -11.21 1.52
CA LYS A 148 -7.92 -10.14 1.26
C LYS A 148 -6.95 -10.00 2.42
N TYR A 149 -5.68 -10.10 2.12
CA TYR A 149 -4.62 -9.67 3.02
C TYR A 149 -4.35 -8.18 2.80
N THR A 150 -4.18 -7.46 3.91
CA THR A 150 -3.66 -6.08 3.93
C THR A 150 -2.41 -6.07 4.79
N PHE A 151 -1.33 -5.51 4.27
CA PHE A 151 -0.03 -5.51 4.93
C PHE A 151 0.19 -4.18 5.66
N LYS A 152 0.84 -4.23 6.83
CA LYS A 152 1.37 -3.04 7.50
C LYS A 152 2.87 -3.19 7.74
N SER A 153 3.58 -2.07 7.67
CA SER A 153 4.95 -2.01 8.15
C SER A 153 4.98 -2.34 9.64
N ILE A 154 5.92 -3.17 10.04
CA ILE A 154 6.21 -3.51 11.42
C ILE A 154 7.58 -2.94 11.76
N GLN A 155 7.62 -2.12 12.82
CA GLN A 155 8.90 -1.70 13.40
C GLN A 155 9.49 -2.90 14.14
N GLN A 156 10.80 -3.12 13.95
CA GLN A 156 11.59 -4.02 14.77
C GLN A 156 11.94 -3.34 16.09
#